data_AF-A0A936CA87-F1
#
_entry.id   AF-A0A936CA87-F1
#
_cell.length_a   1.000
_cell.length_b   1.000
_cell.length_c   1.000
_cell.angle_alpha   90.00
_cell.angle_beta   90.00
_cell.angle_gamma   90.00
#
_symmetry.space_group_name_H-M   'P 1'
#
loop_
_entity.id
_entity.type
_entity.pdbx_description
1 polymer ?
#
loop_
_entity_poly.entity_id
_entity_poly.type
_entity_poly.pdbx_seq_one_letter_code
_entity_poly.pdbx_strand_id
1 'polypeptide(L)'
;MQRQRGSAPRGSEYTSTSETAHGLLRVDEDRLVIQWRVSRTTERMGMGYETKEVTEPVREVSVPLNQLASAQVRPARLFAAPRLVLTASDLRTFEAVAGPTGLSMEHPGELVLTIDKRHGDAAREFAGELELAISERLMRLAEGESRPRLAP
;
A
#
# COMPACT_ATOMS: atom_id res chain seq x y z
N MET A 1 3.90 -10.60 6.80
CA MET A 1 5.09 -11.37 7.21
C MET A 1 5.34 -11.08 8.69
N GLN A 2 5.31 -12.10 9.55
CA GLN A 2 5.54 -11.98 11.01
C GLN A 2 7.03 -12.13 11.31
N ARG A 3 7.64 -11.18 12.00
CA ARG A 3 8.98 -11.34 12.62
C ARG A 3 8.80 -11.57 14.12
N GLN A 4 8.97 -12.81 14.56
CA GLN A 4 9.17 -13.14 15.97
C GLN A 4 10.65 -12.93 16.33
N ARG A 5 10.94 -12.12 17.36
CA ARG A 5 12.20 -12.19 18.12
C ARG A 5 11.86 -12.71 19.50
N GLY A 6 12.34 -13.91 19.83
CA GLY A 6 12.14 -14.52 21.15
C GLY A 6 13.34 -14.34 22.07
N SER A 7 13.06 -14.20 23.36
CA SER A 7 13.96 -14.57 24.46
C SER A 7 13.13 -14.94 25.70
N ALA A 8 13.54 -15.97 26.45
CA ALA A 8 12.89 -16.52 27.65
C ALA A 8 13.96 -17.11 28.60
N PRO A 9 13.69 -17.42 29.89
CA PRO A 9 12.67 -16.92 30.82
C PRO A 9 13.19 -16.58 32.26
N ARG A 10 12.52 -15.66 32.97
CA ARG A 10 12.33 -15.71 34.44
C ARG A 10 11.00 -15.03 34.77
N GLY A 11 9.98 -15.83 35.16
CA GLY A 11 8.59 -15.38 35.32
C GLY A 11 7.92 -15.22 33.96
N SER A 12 6.87 -15.99 33.67
CA SER A 12 6.24 -16.04 32.35
C SER A 12 5.36 -14.82 32.08
N GLU A 13 5.98 -13.64 32.04
CA GLU A 13 5.35 -12.43 31.49
C GLU A 13 5.77 -12.27 30.03
N TYR A 14 4.81 -12.41 29.11
CA TYR A 14 5.01 -12.26 27.68
C TYR A 14 4.24 -11.04 27.19
N THR A 15 4.92 -10.10 26.55
CA THR A 15 4.28 -8.99 25.84
C THR A 15 4.37 -9.23 24.34
N SER A 16 3.23 -9.36 23.68
CA SER A 16 3.10 -9.37 22.22
C SER A 16 2.61 -8.01 21.75
N THR A 17 3.11 -7.51 20.63
CA THR A 17 2.54 -6.36 19.95
C THR A 17 2.38 -6.69 18.48
N SER A 18 1.16 -6.55 17.97
CA SER A 18 0.81 -6.73 16.58
C SER A 18 0.29 -5.42 16.00
N GLU A 19 0.62 -5.16 14.73
CA GLU A 19 0.15 -3.99 13.99
C GLU A 19 -0.54 -4.46 12.71
N THR A 20 -1.70 -3.87 12.44
CA THR A 20 -2.47 -4.12 11.22
C THR A 20 -2.80 -2.79 10.57
N ALA A 21 -2.35 -2.62 9.32
CA ALA A 21 -2.75 -1.48 8.50
C ALA A 21 -4.02 -1.82 7.72
N HIS A 22 -5.03 -0.97 7.82
CA HIS A 22 -6.24 -1.03 6.99
C HIS A 22 -6.18 0.09 5.97
N GLY A 23 -6.27 -0.25 4.69
CA GLY A 23 -6.12 0.70 3.59
C GLY A 23 -7.33 0.74 2.66
N LEU A 24 -7.55 1.90 2.04
CA LEU A 24 -8.49 2.13 0.95
C LEU A 24 -7.74 2.81 -0.20
N LEU A 25 -8.05 2.39 -1.43
CA LEU A 25 -7.54 2.99 -2.65
C LEU A 25 -8.71 3.52 -3.47
N ARG A 26 -8.53 4.68 -4.08
CA ARG A 26 -9.46 5.22 -5.09
C ARG A 26 -8.68 5.96 -6.15
N VAL A 27 -9.17 5.95 -7.38
CA VAL A 27 -8.72 6.88 -8.42
C VAL A 27 -9.61 8.11 -8.34
N ASP A 28 -8.98 9.28 -8.37
CA ASP A 28 -9.63 10.59 -8.32
C ASP A 28 -9.01 11.47 -9.39
N GLU A 29 -9.77 11.74 -10.45
CA GLU A 29 -9.31 12.49 -11.63
C GLU A 29 -7.96 11.98 -12.17
N ASP A 30 -6.86 12.67 -11.85
CA ASP A 30 -5.49 12.37 -12.28
C ASP A 30 -4.59 11.85 -11.16
N ARG A 31 -5.19 11.35 -10.07
CA ARG A 31 -4.49 10.90 -8.87
C ARG A 31 -4.98 9.55 -8.38
N LEU A 32 -4.04 8.76 -7.88
CA LEU A 32 -4.32 7.66 -6.97
C LEU A 32 -4.36 8.20 -5.55
N VAL A 33 -5.47 8.02 -4.84
CA VAL A 33 -5.58 8.36 -3.42
C VAL A 33 -5.45 7.10 -2.58
N ILE A 34 -4.52 7.14 -1.64
CA ILE A 34 -4.17 6.06 -0.73
C ILE A 34 -4.53 6.53 0.68
N GLN A 35 -5.53 5.90 1.28
CA GLN A 35 -5.90 6.13 2.68
C GLN A 35 -5.52 4.92 3.51
N TRP A 36 -4.99 5.13 4.71
CA TRP A 36 -4.75 4.04 5.65
C TRP A 36 -4.82 4.47 7.10
N ARG A 37 -5.05 3.51 7.99
CA ARG A 37 -4.86 3.66 9.44
C ARG A 37 -4.19 2.41 10.00
N VAL A 38 -3.44 2.58 11.08
CA VAL A 38 -2.77 1.46 11.77
C VAL A 38 -3.50 1.19 13.08
N SER A 39 -3.91 -0.06 13.28
CA SER A 39 -4.35 -0.57 14.57
C SER A 39 -3.22 -1.36 15.21
N ARG A 40 -2.86 -1.02 16.44
CA ARG A 40 -1.86 -1.72 17.26
C ARG A 40 -2.56 -2.42 18.41
N THR A 41 -2.32 -3.73 18.53
CA THR A 41 -2.80 -4.54 19.65
C THR A 41 -1.58 -4.99 20.46
N THR A 42 -1.52 -4.57 21.72
CA THR A 42 -0.52 -5.04 22.68
C THR A 42 -1.18 -5.98 23.67
N GLU A 43 -0.73 -7.23 23.69
CA GLU A 43 -1.19 -8.25 24.63
C GLU A 43 -0.10 -8.50 25.66
N ARG A 44 -0.45 -8.44 26.95
CA ARG A 44 0.42 -8.84 28.05
C ARG A 44 -0.17 -10.05 28.73
N MET A 45 0.61 -11.12 28.78
CA MET A 45 0.27 -12.38 29.46
C MET A 45 1.21 -12.56 30.64
N GLY A 46 0.70 -12.51 31.87
CA GLY A 46 1.45 -12.70 33.12
C GLY A 46 0.56 -13.30 34.20
N MET A 47 0.43 -12.62 35.35
CA MET A 47 -0.58 -12.97 36.37
C MET A 47 -2.03 -12.63 35.94
N GLY A 48 -2.22 -12.06 34.75
CA GLY A 48 -3.49 -11.76 34.10
C GLY A 48 -3.31 -11.59 32.60
N TYR A 49 -4.42 -11.46 31.87
CA TYR A 49 -4.45 -11.14 30.44
C TYR A 49 -4.91 -9.69 30.27
N GLU A 50 -4.01 -8.82 29.79
CA GLU A 50 -4.33 -7.44 29.45
C GLU A 50 -4.17 -7.26 27.94
N THR A 51 -5.22 -6.81 27.26
CA THR A 51 -5.17 -6.43 25.85
C THR A 51 -5.45 -4.95 25.72
N LYS A 52 -4.51 -4.23 25.11
CA LYS A 52 -4.64 -2.83 24.78
C LYS A 52 -4.68 -2.66 23.27
N GLU A 53 -5.76 -2.11 22.76
CA GLU A 53 -5.89 -1.72 21.36
C GLU A 53 -5.76 -0.20 21.22
N VAL A 54 -4.97 0.24 20.25
CA VAL A 54 -4.82 1.65 19.89
C VAL A 54 -4.95 1.77 18.38
N THR A 55 -5.87 2.61 17.93
CA THR A 55 -6.03 2.92 16.50
C THR A 55 -5.49 4.31 16.22
N GLU A 56 -4.57 4.42 15.27
CA GLU A 56 -4.07 5.71 14.79
C GLU A 56 -5.11 6.44 13.92
N PRO A 57 -5.04 7.79 13.83
CA PRO A 57 -5.83 8.55 12.88
C PRO A 57 -5.63 8.07 11.43
N VAL A 58 -6.64 8.29 10.59
CA VAL A 58 -6.53 8.03 9.15
C VAL A 58 -5.50 8.99 8.53
N ARG A 59 -4.64 8.42 7.69
CA ARG A 59 -3.66 9.11 6.87
C ARG A 59 -4.12 9.01 5.42
N GLU A 60 -3.82 10.04 4.64
CA GLU A 60 -4.14 10.12 3.22
C GLU A 60 -2.96 10.68 2.45
N VAL A 61 -2.64 10.06 1.32
CA VAL A 61 -1.69 10.56 0.33
C VAL A 61 -2.32 10.47 -1.05
N SER A 62 -2.23 11.55 -1.82
CA SER A 62 -2.57 11.55 -3.24
C SER A 62 -1.30 11.45 -4.07
N VAL A 63 -1.17 10.38 -4.85
CA VAL A 63 -0.09 10.14 -5.79
C VAL A 63 -0.56 10.51 -7.20
N PRO A 64 0.06 11.51 -7.85
CA PRO A 64 -0.23 11.82 -9.24
C PRO A 64 -0.01 10.61 -10.16
N LEU A 65 -0.89 10.36 -11.13
CA LEU A 65 -0.76 9.20 -12.02
C LEU A 65 0.51 9.21 -12.87
N ASN A 66 1.13 10.38 -13.08
CA ASN A 66 2.42 10.48 -13.78
C ASN A 66 3.61 9.92 -13.00
N GLN A 67 3.44 9.73 -11.70
CA GLN A 67 4.42 9.14 -10.81
C GLN A 67 4.28 7.61 -10.70
N LEU A 68 3.29 7.03 -11.39
CA LEU A 68 3.06 5.60 -11.49
C LEU A 68 3.47 5.10 -12.88
N ALA A 69 4.20 3.99 -12.89
CA ALA A 69 4.59 3.28 -14.09
C ALA A 69 3.61 2.15 -14.44
N SER A 70 3.07 1.47 -13.41
CA SER A 70 2.12 0.37 -13.60
C SER A 70 1.34 0.03 -12.31
N ALA A 71 0.24 -0.70 -12.48
CA ALA A 71 -0.60 -1.29 -11.45
C ALA A 71 -1.03 -2.72 -11.86
N GLN A 72 -0.68 -3.72 -11.06
CA GLN A 72 -0.98 -5.11 -11.39
C GLN A 72 -1.35 -5.94 -10.16
N VAL A 73 -2.28 -6.88 -10.33
CA VAL A 73 -2.56 -7.89 -9.32
C VAL A 73 -1.71 -9.12 -9.58
N ARG A 74 -0.75 -9.39 -8.69
CA ARG A 74 -0.04 -10.66 -8.63
C ARG A 74 -0.97 -11.71 -7.98
N PRO A 75 -1.31 -12.81 -8.68
CA PRO A 75 -2.22 -13.81 -8.15
C PRO A 75 -1.63 -14.47 -6.90
N ALA A 76 -2.52 -15.01 -6.07
CA ALA A 76 -2.12 -15.84 -4.95
C ALA A 76 -1.29 -17.05 -5.44
N ARG A 77 -0.10 -17.25 -4.86
CA ARG A 77 0.59 -18.55 -4.91
C ARG A 77 0.01 -19.47 -3.83
N LEU A 78 0.31 -20.78 -3.89
CA LEU A 78 -0.17 -21.75 -2.91
C LEU A 78 0.10 -21.23 -1.48
N PHE A 79 -0.96 -21.06 -0.68
CA PHE A 79 -0.97 -20.49 0.68
C PHE A 79 -0.73 -18.98 0.84
N ALA A 80 -0.49 -18.22 -0.23
CA ALA A 80 -0.36 -16.77 -0.18
C ALA A 80 -1.68 -16.05 -0.48
N ALA A 81 -1.81 -14.82 0.00
CA ALA A 81 -2.87 -13.90 -0.43
C ALA A 81 -2.47 -13.22 -1.76
N PRO A 82 -3.46 -12.84 -2.60
CA PRO A 82 -3.18 -12.01 -3.77
C PRO A 82 -2.57 -10.66 -3.35
N ARG A 83 -1.81 -10.05 -4.25
CA ARG A 83 -1.12 -8.78 -3.99
C ARG A 83 -1.37 -7.79 -5.11
N LEU A 84 -1.82 -6.60 -4.78
CA LEU A 84 -1.76 -5.46 -5.69
C LEU A 84 -0.35 -4.87 -5.62
N VAL A 85 0.26 -4.64 -6.78
CA VAL A 85 1.59 -4.06 -6.90
C VAL A 85 1.48 -2.81 -7.75
N LEU A 86 1.85 -1.69 -7.16
CA LEU A 86 1.96 -0.41 -7.86
C LEU A 86 3.45 -0.11 -8.05
N THR A 87 3.84 0.14 -9.28
CA THR A 87 5.23 0.44 -9.64
C THR A 87 5.35 1.94 -9.83
N ALA A 88 6.34 2.55 -9.19
CA ALA A 88 6.63 3.96 -9.35
C ALA A 88 7.43 4.25 -10.63
N SER A 89 7.20 5.41 -11.23
CA SER A 89 8.08 5.97 -12.27
C SER A 89 9.19 6.87 -11.69
N ASP A 90 9.06 7.33 -10.43
CA ASP A 90 10.10 8.03 -9.64
C ASP A 90 10.23 7.34 -8.27
N LEU A 91 11.44 7.12 -7.76
CA LEU A 91 11.63 6.49 -6.45
C LEU A 91 11.04 7.30 -5.28
N ARG A 92 10.80 8.60 -5.50
CA ARG A 92 10.18 9.49 -4.50
C ARG A 92 8.66 9.32 -4.40
N THR A 93 8.02 8.66 -5.36
CA THR A 93 6.55 8.51 -5.44
C THR A 93 5.93 8.01 -4.14
N PHE A 94 6.57 7.02 -3.51
CA PHE A 94 6.03 6.37 -2.31
C PHE A 94 6.67 6.86 -1.01
N GLU A 95 7.54 7.86 -1.02
CA GLU A 95 8.18 8.37 0.22
C GLU A 95 7.17 8.95 1.21
N ALA A 96 6.05 9.52 0.73
CA ALA A 96 4.98 10.01 1.60
C ALA A 96 4.10 8.88 2.17
N VAL A 97 4.11 7.71 1.51
CA VAL A 97 3.38 6.51 1.93
C VAL A 97 4.25 5.67 2.86
N ALA A 98 5.55 5.59 2.57
CA ALA A 98 6.57 4.87 3.33
C ALA A 98 7.14 5.73 4.46
N GLY A 99 7.76 5.10 5.46
CA GLY A 99 8.60 5.81 6.44
C GLY A 99 8.26 5.52 7.89
N PRO A 100 8.83 6.27 8.86
CA PRO A 100 8.74 5.97 10.29
C PRO A 100 7.31 5.90 10.83
N THR A 101 6.41 6.63 10.19
CA THR A 101 4.98 6.65 10.52
C THR A 101 4.09 6.20 9.35
N GLY A 102 4.71 5.68 8.29
CA GLY A 102 4.07 5.21 7.07
C GLY A 102 4.00 3.68 7.00
N LEU A 103 3.69 3.16 5.82
CA LEU A 103 3.72 1.72 5.55
C LEU A 103 5.17 1.23 5.42
N SER A 104 5.43 0.01 5.89
CA SER A 104 6.71 -0.65 5.63
C SER A 104 6.73 -1.20 4.20
N MET A 105 7.82 -0.93 3.46
CA MET A 105 7.99 -1.36 2.08
C MET A 105 9.23 -2.23 1.92
N GLU A 106 9.11 -3.29 1.12
CA GLU A 106 10.22 -4.19 0.79
C GLU A 106 11.11 -3.65 -0.33
N HIS A 107 10.56 -2.82 -1.21
CA HIS A 107 11.25 -2.25 -2.37
C HIS A 107 10.86 -0.78 -2.56
N PRO A 108 11.81 0.16 -2.74
CA PRO A 108 11.51 1.60 -2.77
C PRO A 108 10.60 2.02 -3.93
N GLY A 109 10.67 1.32 -5.07
CA GLY A 109 9.83 1.59 -6.24
C GLY A 109 8.56 0.75 -6.37
N GLU A 110 8.28 -0.17 -5.44
CA GLU A 110 7.06 -1.00 -5.48
C GLU A 110 6.24 -0.84 -4.19
N LEU A 111 5.01 -0.33 -4.31
CA LEU A 111 4.04 -0.43 -3.22
C LEU A 111 3.25 -1.73 -3.36
N VAL A 112 3.48 -2.66 -2.43
CA VAL A 112 2.87 -4.00 -2.44
C VAL A 112 1.81 -4.09 -1.35
N LEU A 113 0.55 -4.22 -1.76
CA LEU A 113 -0.60 -4.29 -0.86
C LEU A 113 -1.18 -5.70 -0.87
N THR A 114 -1.32 -6.28 0.32
CA THR A 114 -1.95 -7.60 0.45
C THR A 114 -3.45 -7.45 0.36
N ILE A 115 -4.07 -8.22 -0.52
CA ILE A 115 -5.51 -8.17 -0.77
C ILE A 115 -6.17 -9.37 -0.08
N ASP A 116 -7.26 -9.11 0.65
CA ASP A 116 -8.11 -10.20 1.15
C ASP A 116 -8.63 -11.00 -0.05
N LYS A 117 -8.58 -12.33 0.04
CA LYS A 117 -9.01 -13.21 -1.06
C LYS A 117 -10.42 -12.90 -1.55
N ARG A 118 -11.30 -12.42 -0.67
CA ARG A 118 -12.69 -12.02 -0.99
C ARG A 118 -12.79 -10.79 -1.90
N HIS A 119 -11.74 -9.96 -1.95
CA HIS A 119 -11.68 -8.76 -2.77
C HIS A 119 -10.82 -8.92 -4.01
N GLY A 120 -10.45 -10.16 -4.37
CA GLY A 120 -9.56 -10.42 -5.50
C GLY A 120 -10.09 -9.88 -6.84
N ASP A 121 -11.39 -10.02 -7.11
CA ASP A 121 -12.00 -9.55 -8.36
C ASP A 121 -12.04 -8.02 -8.41
N ALA A 122 -12.53 -7.37 -7.35
CA ALA A 122 -12.52 -5.91 -7.22
C ALA A 122 -11.09 -5.31 -7.34
N ALA A 123 -10.08 -5.99 -6.79
CA ALA A 123 -8.71 -5.54 -6.92
C ALA A 123 -8.17 -5.64 -8.37
N ARG A 124 -8.61 -6.64 -9.14
CA ARG A 124 -8.24 -6.76 -10.56
C ARG A 124 -8.92 -5.70 -11.41
N GLU A 125 -10.20 -5.44 -11.16
CA GLU A 125 -10.95 -4.37 -11.80
C GLU A 125 -10.27 -3.02 -11.54
N PHE A 126 -10.01 -2.69 -10.27
CA PHE A 126 -9.31 -1.48 -9.88
C PHE A 126 -7.92 -1.35 -10.53
N ALA A 127 -7.13 -2.43 -10.56
CA ALA A 127 -5.82 -2.40 -11.22
C ALA A 127 -5.95 -2.13 -12.72
N GLY A 128 -6.96 -2.70 -13.38
CA GLY A 128 -7.25 -2.45 -14.80
C GLY A 128 -7.67 -1.00 -15.06
N GLU A 129 -8.53 -0.43 -14.22
CA GLU A 129 -8.93 0.99 -14.29
C GLU A 129 -7.72 1.92 -14.13
N LEU A 130 -6.85 1.62 -13.16
CA LEU A 130 -5.65 2.41 -12.90
C LEU A 130 -4.64 2.33 -14.05
N GLU A 131 -4.42 1.13 -14.62
CA GLU A 131 -3.59 0.95 -15.81
C GLU A 131 -4.13 1.70 -17.04
N LEU A 132 -5.44 1.65 -17.25
CA LEU A 132 -6.08 2.40 -18.32
C LEU A 132 -5.86 3.92 -18.11
N ALA A 133 -6.08 4.43 -16.90
CA ALA A 133 -5.89 5.83 -16.57
C ALA A 133 -4.43 6.30 -16.76
N ILE A 134 -3.46 5.46 -16.38
CA ILE A 134 -2.03 5.70 -16.64
C ILE A 134 -1.76 5.74 -18.15
N SER A 135 -2.27 4.76 -18.90
CA SER A 135 -2.06 4.64 -20.35
C SER A 135 -2.67 5.79 -21.14
N GLU A 136 -3.93 6.15 -20.88
CA GLU A 136 -4.61 7.29 -21.50
C GLU A 136 -3.86 8.60 -21.27
N ARG A 137 -3.24 8.74 -20.10
CA ARG A 137 -2.44 9.91 -19.77
C ARG A 137 -1.13 9.93 -20.56
N LEU A 138 -0.43 8.79 -20.65
CA LEU A 138 0.80 8.69 -21.45
C LEU A 138 0.54 8.99 -22.93
N MET A 139 -0.58 8.51 -23.48
CA MET A 139 -1.00 8.83 -24.85
C MET A 139 -1.23 10.33 -25.04
N ARG A 140 -1.97 10.98 -24.12
CA ARG A 140 -2.22 12.43 -24.17
C ARG A 140 -0.92 13.25 -24.16
N LEU A 141 0.10 12.81 -23.40
CA LEU A 141 1.41 13.46 -23.41
C LEU A 141 2.13 13.29 -24.75
N ALA A 142 2.14 12.08 -25.30
CA ALA A 142 2.76 11.80 -26.60
C ALA A 142 2.10 12.60 -27.74
N GLU A 143 0.77 12.73 -27.71
CA GLU A 143 0.00 13.54 -28.66
C GLU A 143 0.27 15.04 -28.50
N GLY A 144 0.40 15.52 -27.26
CA GLY A 144 0.74 16.91 -26.94
C GLY A 144 2.14 17.31 -27.38
N GLU A 145 3.11 16.39 -27.30
CA GLU A 145 4.48 16.58 -27.82
C GLU A 145 4.55 16.48 -29.35
N SER A 146 3.65 15.71 -29.97
CA SER A 146 3.63 15.49 -31.42
C SER A 146 2.97 16.63 -32.22
N ARG A 147 2.29 17.58 -31.58
CA ARG A 147 1.80 18.79 -32.26
C ARG A 147 2.96 19.78 -32.41
N PRO A 148 3.46 20.05 -33.64
CA PRO A 148 4.49 21.07 -33.82
C PRO A 148 3.93 22.41 -33.33
N ARG A 149 4.71 23.12 -32.51
CA ARG A 149 4.45 24.54 -32.26
C ARG A 149 4.56 25.23 -33.62
N LEU A 150 3.42 25.50 -34.24
CA LEU A 150 3.35 26.49 -35.31
C LEU A 150 3.74 27.81 -34.65
N ALA A 151 5.01 28.18 -34.83
CA ALA A 151 5.49 29.51 -34.49
C ALA A 151 4.68 30.55 -35.29
N PRO A 152 4.39 31.73 -34.71
CA PRO A 152 3.64 32.78 -35.39
C PRO A 152 4.35 33.32 -36.63
#